data_AF-A0A7J8T0R8-F1
#
_entry.id   AF-A0A7J8T0R8-F1
#
_cell.length_a   1.000
_cell.length_b   1.000
_cell.length_c   1.000
_cell.angle_alpha   90.00
_cell.angle_beta   90.00
_cell.angle_gamma   90.00
#
_symmetry.space_group_name_H-M   'P 1'
#
loop_
_entity.id
_entity.type
_entity.pdbx_description
1 polymer ?
#
loop_
_entity_poly.entity_id
_entity_poly.type
_entity_poly.pdbx_seq_one_letter_code
_entity_poly.pdbx_strand_id
1 'polypeptide(L)' 'MVHIVINGCENVDVQGVRIIAAGNSPNTDGIHVQLSKNVNITKCSIKTGDDCISIDPGTKNLWIVLVIASALKV' A
#
# COMPACT_ATOMS: atom_id res chain seq x y z
N MET A 1 9.61 7.26 -0.97
CA MET A 1 8.96 7.74 0.28
C MET A 1 7.62 7.03 0.38
N VAL A 2 7.23 6.52 1.55
CA VAL A 2 6.02 5.68 1.69
C VAL A 2 4.97 6.39 2.55
N HIS A 3 3.68 6.25 2.20
CA HIS A 3 2.60 6.81 3.02
C HIS A 3 2.23 5.93 4.22
N ILE A 4 2.09 4.62 4.04
CA ILE A 4 1.77 3.67 5.11
C ILE A 4 2.78 2.53 5.11
N VAL A 5 3.37 2.24 6.27
CA VAL A 5 4.29 1.11 6.45
C VAL A 5 3.69 0.12 7.43
N ILE A 6 3.52 -1.13 7.00
CA ILE A 6 3.13 -2.28 7.81
C ILE A 6 4.36 -3.18 7.93
N ASN A 7 5.07 -3.07 9.06
CA ASN A 7 6.33 -3.78 9.29
C ASN A 7 6.27 -4.57 10.60
N GLY A 8 6.51 -5.88 10.54
CA GLY A 8 6.53 -6.73 11.73
C GLY A 8 5.17 -6.91 12.42
N CYS A 9 4.07 -6.72 11.68
CA CYS A 9 2.72 -6.72 12.23
C CYS A 9 2.00 -8.06 11.99
N GLU A 10 1.03 -8.39 12.84
CA GLU A 10 0.16 -9.56 12.66
C GLU A 10 -1.32 -9.17 12.79
N ASN A 11 -2.19 -9.73 11.94
CA ASN A 11 -3.64 -9.52 11.92
C ASN A 11 -4.04 -8.04 11.69
N VAL A 12 -3.59 -7.48 10.56
CA VAL A 12 -3.86 -6.08 10.19
C VAL A 12 -5.00 -6.01 9.18
N ASP A 13 -5.97 -5.13 9.41
CA ASP A 13 -7.01 -4.82 8.43
C ASP A 13 -6.93 -3.35 8.02
N VAL A 14 -6.63 -3.11 6.74
CA VAL A 14 -6.64 -1.80 6.09
C VAL A 14 -7.84 -1.74 5.17
N GLN A 15 -8.83 -0.93 5.54
CA GLN A 15 -10.08 -0.84 4.80
C GLN A 15 -10.45 0.60 4.48
N GLY A 16 -10.90 0.85 3.24
CA GLY A 16 -11.47 2.15 2.85
C GLY A 16 -10.47 3.29 2.76
N VAL A 17 -9.17 3.00 2.79
CA VAL A 17 -8.12 4.03 2.80
C VAL A 17 -8.00 4.70 1.43
N ARG A 18 -7.83 6.03 1.45
CA ARG A 18 -7.57 6.85 0.27
C ARG A 18 -6.20 7.52 0.38
N ILE A 19 -5.28 7.16 -0.51
CA ILE A 19 -3.93 7.75 -0.61
C ILE A 19 -3.83 8.55 -1.90
N ILE A 20 -3.39 9.81 -1.81
CA ILE A 20 -3.13 10.66 -2.97
C ILE A 20 -1.82 11.40 -2.73
N ALA A 21 -0.79 11.04 -3.48
CA ALA A 21 0.45 11.80 -3.53
C ALA A 21 0.28 13.09 -4.36
N ALA A 22 1.13 14.09 -4.10
CA ALA A 22 1.15 15.31 -4.90
C ALA A 22 1.48 15.00 -6.36
N GLY A 23 0.84 15.71 -7.30
CA GLY A 23 0.86 15.36 -8.73
C GLY A 23 2.23 15.32 -9.41
N ASN A 24 3.22 16.00 -8.83
CA ASN A 24 4.62 16.08 -9.28
C ASN A 24 5.58 15.28 -8.39
N SER A 25 5.08 14.28 -7.66
CA SER A 25 5.85 13.55 -6.65
C SER A 25 6.28 12.17 -7.16
N PRO A 26 7.42 12.07 -7.90
CA PRO A 26 7.99 10.79 -8.26
C PRO A 26 8.37 10.00 -7.00
N ASN A 27 8.49 8.68 -7.13
CA ASN A 27 9.07 7.80 -6.09
C ASN A 27 8.29 7.83 -4.75
N THR A 28 6.96 7.96 -4.86
CA THR A 28 6.05 7.84 -3.71
C THR A 28 5.34 6.50 -3.76
N ASP A 29 5.41 5.75 -2.68
CA ASP A 29 4.72 4.48 -2.52
C ASP A 29 3.46 4.69 -1.67
N GLY A 30 2.42 3.91 -1.92
CA GLY A 30 1.19 3.93 -1.15
C GLY A 30 1.35 3.16 0.16
N ILE A 31 1.15 1.84 0.10
CA ILE A 31 1.23 0.95 1.26
C ILE A 31 2.40 -0.01 1.09
N HIS A 32 3.35 0.04 2.01
CA HIS A 32 4.47 -0.89 2.04
C HIS A 32 4.24 -1.96 3.12
N VAL A 33 4.36 -3.23 2.76
CA VAL A 33 4.17 -4.37 3.68
C VAL A 33 5.43 -5.22 3.72
N GLN A 34 6.00 -5.41 4.90
CA GLN A 34 7.16 -6.27 5.12
C GLN A 34 7.08 -7.01 6.45
N LEU A 35 7.74 -8.18 6.54
CA LEU A 35 7.84 -8.96 7.79
C LEU A 35 6.51 -9.20 8.53
N SER A 36 5.38 -9.18 7.82
CA SER A 36 4.04 -9.14 8.43
C SER A 36 3.19 -10.34 8.07
N LYS A 37 2.22 -10.70 8.92
CA LYS A 37 1.37 -11.88 8.74
C LYS A 37 -0.12 -11.57 8.87
N ASN A 38 -0.96 -12.20 8.05
CA ASN A 38 -2.42 -12.03 8.07
C ASN A 38 -2.81 -10.56 7.89
N VAL A 39 -2.46 -9.99 6.75
CA VAL A 39 -2.74 -8.59 6.41
C VAL A 39 -3.84 -8.56 5.35
N ASN A 40 -4.91 -7.81 5.61
CA ASN A 40 -6.00 -7.57 4.66
C ASN A 40 -5.96 -6.11 4.21
N ILE A 41 -5.93 -5.88 2.90
CA ILE A 41 -6.03 -4.54 2.31
C ILE A 41 -7.24 -4.53 1.37
N THR A 42 -8.30 -3.83 1.77
CA THR A 42 -9.60 -3.93 1.09
C THR A 42 -10.21 -2.56 0.79
N LYS A 43 -10.90 -2.44 -0.37
CA LYS A 43 -11.71 -1.26 -0.73
C LYS A 43 -10.93 0.06 -0.69
N CYS A 44 -9.66 0.04 -1.08
CA CYS A 44 -8.78 1.22 -1.02
C CYS A 44 -8.67 1.93 -2.39
N SER A 45 -8.36 3.22 -2.37
CA SER A 45 -8.04 4.02 -3.56
C SER A 45 -6.67 4.66 -3.39
N ILE A 46 -5.70 4.28 -4.23
CA ILE A 46 -4.30 4.68 -4.08
C ILE A 46 -3.83 5.34 -5.37
N LYS A 47 -3.38 6.59 -5.26
CA LYS A 47 -2.78 7.35 -6.36
C LYS A 47 -1.40 7.86 -5.98
N THR A 48 -0.37 7.31 -6.60
CA THR A 48 1.02 7.54 -6.20
C THR A 48 1.96 7.65 -7.41
N GLY A 49 3.17 8.16 -7.21
CA GLY A 49 4.17 8.31 -8.28
C GLY A 49 5.05 7.08 -8.50
N ASP A 50 4.93 6.07 -7.64
CA ASP A 50 5.63 4.79 -7.69
C ASP A 50 4.64 3.68 -7.29
N ASP A 51 5.09 2.65 -6.57
CA ASP A 51 4.25 1.53 -6.14
C ASP A 51 3.02 1.92 -5.33
N CYS A 52 1.83 1.54 -5.81
CA CYS A 52 0.61 1.71 -5.01
C CYS A 52 0.63 0.82 -3.76
N ILE A 53 1.13 -0.40 -3.89
CA ILE A 53 1.38 -1.32 -2.77
C ILE A 53 2.68 -2.06 -3.06
N SER A 54 3.68 -1.91 -2.19
CA SER A 54 4.95 -2.66 -2.24
C SER A 54 4.97 -3.76 -1.18
N ILE A 55 5.51 -4.93 -1.55
CA ILE A 55 5.53 -6.12 -0.69
C ILE A 55 6.96 -6.66 -0.62
N ASP A 56 7.48 -6.72 0.60
CA ASP A 56 8.84 -7.10 0.90
C ASP A 56 8.92 -8.44 1.67
N PRO A 57 10.13 -9.03 1.78
CA PRO A 57 10.33 -10.34 2.39
C PRO A 57 9.72 -10.50 3.79
N GLY A 58 9.41 -11.75 4.12
CA GLY A 58 8.80 -12.12 5.39
C GLY A 58 7.30 -11.83 5.51
N THR A 59 6.68 -11.28 4.46
CA THR A 59 5.21 -11.15 4.38
C THR A 59 4.54 -12.50 4.12
N LYS A 60 3.50 -12.84 4.90
CA LYS A 60 2.74 -14.11 4.81
C LYS A 60 1.24 -13.86 4.95
N ASN A 61 0.40 -14.58 4.21
CA ASN A 61 -1.06 -14.40 4.23
C ASN A 61 -1.47 -12.93 4.04
N LEU A 62 -1.15 -12.37 2.88
CA LEU A 62 -1.58 -11.03 2.48
C LEU A 62 -2.76 -11.16 1.49
N TRP A 63 -3.89 -10.56 1.83
CA TRP A 63 -5.09 -10.52 0.99
C TRP A 63 -5.36 -9.10 0.51
N ILE A 64 -5.36 -8.89 -0.80
CA ILE A 64 -5.61 -7.58 -1.43
C ILE A 64 -6.82 -7.72 -2.35
N VAL A 65 -7.90 -6.97 -2.09
CA VAL A 65 -9.11 -7.05 -2.91
C VAL A 65 -9.83 -5.70 -3.01
N LEU A 66 -10.43 -5.41 -4.16
CA LEU A 66 -11.15 -4.15 -4.42
C LEU A 66 -10.27 -2.90 -4.20
N VAL A 67 -9.00 -2.96 -4.59
CA VAL A 67 -8.10 -1.80 -4.56
C VAL A 67 -8.05 -1.15 -5.95
N ILE A 68 -8.32 0.14 -6.01
CA ILE A 68 -8.15 0.96 -7.22
C ILE A 68 -6.79 1.65 -7.11
N ALA A 69 -5.87 1.27 -8.00
CA ALA A 69 -4.51 1.80 -8.08
C ALA A 69 -4.38 2.72 -9.31
N SER A 70 -3.64 3.81 -9.19
CA SER A 70 -3.37 4.72 -10.30
C SER A 70 -2.01 5.40 -10.15
N ALA A 71 -1.21 5.37 -11.21
CA ALA A 71 0.05 6.12 -11.23
C ALA A 71 -0.19 7.62 -11.48
N LEU A 72 0.64 8.46 -10.88
CA LEU A 72 0.75 9.86 -11.26
C LEU A 72 1.54 9.96 -12.57
N LYS A 73 1.02 10.79 -13.48
CA LYS A 73 1.71 11.15 -14.72
C LYS A 73 2.64 12.32 -14.37
N VAL A 74 3.79 11.99 -13.82
CA VAL A 74 4.89 12.91 -13.53
C VAL A 74 5.78 13.10 -14.75
#